data_AF-A0A940SYV2-F1
#
_entry.id   AF-A0A940SYV2-F1
#
_cell.length_a   1.000
_cell.length_b   1.000
_cell.length_c   1.000
_cell.angle_alpha   90.00
_cell.angle_beta   90.00
_cell.angle_gamma   90.00
#
_symmetry.space_group_name_H-M   'P 1'
#
loop_
_entity.id
_entity.type
_entity.pdbx_description
1 polymer ?
#
loop_
_entity_poly.entity_id
_entity_poly.type
_entity_poly.pdbx_seq_one_letter_code
_entity_poly.pdbx_strand_id
1 'polypeptide(L)'
;MKNKGKRSSFGMGRLFIIVLDGILGLVIWGMYNKSTGSASDKLIPGSSDNHPHVFSYAPDGETVWLGTHTGVYEWKDTKWQRTLPPLSQDDVMGLEIDASNPQHIMVSGHGFVKRTVDGGETWETAENGLPNQPKPDVPDAHQLTMNLLYW
;
A
#
# COMPACT_ATOMS: atom_id res chain seq x y z
N MET A 1 -70.83 -21.80 -24.49
CA MET A 1 -69.92 -21.10 -23.55
C MET A 1 -68.47 -21.39 -23.97
N LYS A 2 -67.68 -20.39 -24.35
CA LYS A 2 -66.24 -20.54 -24.72
C LYS A 2 -65.40 -19.82 -23.66
N ASN A 3 -64.61 -20.57 -22.90
CA ASN A 3 -63.69 -20.05 -21.90
C ASN A 3 -62.39 -19.60 -22.59
N LYS A 4 -62.06 -18.30 -22.56
CA LYS A 4 -60.82 -17.76 -23.12
C LYS A 4 -59.74 -17.73 -22.03
N GLY A 5 -58.71 -18.55 -22.16
CA GLY A 5 -57.54 -18.54 -21.28
C GLY A 5 -56.72 -17.26 -21.43
N LYS A 6 -56.40 -16.60 -20.30
CA LYS A 6 -55.43 -15.51 -20.24
C LYS A 6 -54.02 -16.08 -20.45
N ARG A 7 -53.38 -15.73 -21.57
CA ARG A 7 -51.94 -15.93 -21.78
C ARG A 7 -51.19 -14.81 -21.06
N SER A 8 -50.34 -15.16 -20.09
CA SER A 8 -49.38 -14.25 -19.47
C SER A 8 -48.27 -13.93 -20.47
N SER A 9 -48.15 -12.66 -20.88
CA SER A 9 -47.01 -12.19 -21.66
C SER A 9 -45.85 -11.91 -20.70
N PHE A 10 -44.83 -12.77 -20.74
CA PHE A 10 -43.56 -12.50 -20.09
C PHE A 10 -42.88 -11.37 -20.88
N GLY A 11 -43.07 -10.13 -20.43
CA GLY A 11 -42.62 -8.94 -21.15
C GLY A 11 -41.10 -8.86 -21.22
N MET A 12 -40.57 -8.62 -22.44
CA MET A 12 -39.13 -8.40 -22.70
C MET A 12 -38.45 -7.45 -21.71
N GLY A 13 -39.17 -6.47 -21.16
CA GLY A 13 -38.64 -5.53 -20.15
C GLY A 13 -38.11 -6.19 -18.87
N ARG A 14 -38.67 -7.34 -18.44
CA ARG A 14 -38.13 -8.08 -17.28
C ARG A 14 -36.82 -8.79 -17.59
N LEU A 15 -36.65 -9.25 -18.82
CA LEU A 15 -35.39 -9.83 -19.29
C LEU A 15 -34.30 -8.76 -19.38
N PHE A 16 -34.63 -7.53 -19.81
CA PHE A 16 -33.67 -6.42 -19.83
C PHE A 16 -33.16 -6.05 -18.43
N ILE A 17 -34.03 -6.01 -17.42
CA ILE A 17 -33.62 -5.68 -16.04
C ILE A 17 -32.68 -6.76 -15.48
N ILE A 18 -33.01 -8.05 -15.67
CA ILE A 18 -32.18 -9.17 -15.20
C ILE A 18 -30.79 -9.14 -15.83
N VAL A 19 -30.70 -8.81 -17.13
CA VAL A 19 -29.41 -8.68 -17.82
C VAL A 19 -28.60 -7.51 -17.27
N LEU A 20 -29.25 -6.38 -16.97
CA LEU A 20 -28.59 -5.19 -16.44
C LEU A 20 -28.03 -5.43 -15.03
N ASP A 21 -28.80 -6.08 -14.16
CA ASP A 21 -28.35 -6.46 -12.81
C ASP A 21 -27.20 -7.48 -12.86
N GLY A 22 -27.24 -8.42 -13.81
CA GLY A 22 -26.15 -9.36 -14.05
C GLY A 22 -24.85 -8.68 -14.50
N ILE A 23 -24.95 -7.71 -15.43
CA ILE A 23 -23.79 -6.92 -15.88
C ILE A 23 -23.24 -6.07 -14.73
N LEU A 24 -24.12 -5.42 -13.97
CA LEU A 24 -23.71 -4.61 -12.82
C LEU A 24 -23.00 -5.47 -11.77
N GLY A 25 -23.51 -6.67 -11.48
CA GLY A 25 -22.87 -7.63 -10.60
C GLY A 25 -21.48 -8.05 -11.09
N LEU A 26 -21.31 -8.28 -12.39
CA LEU A 26 -20.01 -8.61 -12.99
C LEU A 26 -19.02 -7.44 -12.95
N VAL A 27 -19.49 -6.19 -13.10
CA VAL A 27 -18.65 -4.99 -12.99
C VAL A 27 -18.19 -4.80 -11.54
N ILE A 28 -19.11 -4.90 -10.57
CA ILE A 28 -18.78 -4.79 -9.14
C ILE A 28 -17.82 -5.91 -8.72
N TRP A 29 -18.08 -7.15 -9.17
CA TRP A 29 -17.20 -8.29 -8.93
C TRP A 29 -15.81 -8.11 -9.60
N GLY A 30 -15.77 -7.59 -10.82
CA GLY A 30 -14.54 -7.24 -11.51
C GLY A 30 -13.74 -6.15 -10.79
N MET A 31 -14.40 -5.13 -10.24
CA MET A 31 -13.77 -4.09 -9.42
C MET A 31 -13.24 -4.65 -8.11
N TYR A 32 -13.99 -5.54 -7.44
CA TYR A 32 -13.54 -6.23 -6.24
C TYR A 32 -12.28 -7.06 -6.52
N ASN A 33 -12.28 -7.88 -7.57
CA ASN A 33 -11.13 -8.73 -7.93
C ASN A 33 -9.92 -7.96 -8.49
N LYS A 34 -10.14 -6.77 -9.08
CA LYS A 34 -9.05 -5.92 -9.56
C LYS A 34 -8.28 -5.26 -8.41
N SER A 35 -8.85 -5.21 -7.20
CA SER A 35 -8.14 -4.74 -6.00
C SER A 35 -7.24 -5.79 -5.33
N THR A 36 -7.37 -7.07 -5.72
CA THR A 36 -6.71 -8.19 -5.02
C THR A 36 -5.65 -8.92 -5.86
N GLY A 37 -5.11 -8.30 -6.90
CA GLY A 37 -4.26 -9.02 -7.84
C GLY A 37 -3.31 -8.15 -8.65
N SER A 38 -2.46 -7.39 -7.97
CA SER A 38 -1.18 -7.02 -8.59
C SER A 38 -0.18 -8.12 -8.25
N ALA A 39 0.64 -8.53 -9.21
CA ALA A 39 1.59 -9.65 -9.08
C ALA A 39 2.74 -9.41 -8.06
N SER A 40 2.63 -8.39 -7.18
CA SER A 40 3.66 -7.90 -6.26
C SER A 40 3.28 -7.97 -4.76
N ASP A 41 2.24 -8.73 -4.38
CA ASP A 41 1.82 -8.86 -2.96
C ASP A 41 2.66 -9.86 -2.15
N LYS A 42 3.56 -10.59 -2.80
CA LYS A 42 4.44 -11.57 -2.16
C LYS A 42 5.88 -11.11 -2.22
N LEU A 43 6.57 -11.23 -1.09
CA LEU A 43 8.03 -11.11 -1.06
C LEU A 43 8.62 -12.38 -1.68
N ILE A 44 9.51 -12.23 -2.66
CA ILE A 44 10.26 -13.34 -3.25
C ILE A 44 11.68 -13.28 -2.68
N PRO A 45 12.08 -14.22 -1.80
CA PRO A 45 13.43 -14.24 -1.26
C PRO A 45 14.49 -14.29 -2.37
N GLY A 46 15.48 -13.40 -2.30
CA GLY A 46 16.60 -13.37 -3.25
C GLY A 46 16.35 -12.59 -4.56
N SER A 47 15.18 -11.96 -4.75
CA SER A 47 15.03 -10.97 -5.84
C SER A 47 15.78 -9.67 -5.49
N SER A 48 16.47 -9.07 -6.46
CA SER A 48 17.17 -7.78 -6.29
C SER A 48 16.27 -6.67 -5.76
N ASP A 49 15.00 -6.69 -6.15
CA ASP A 49 14.06 -5.59 -5.91
C ASP A 49 13.39 -5.66 -4.54
N ASN A 50 13.63 -6.73 -3.76
CA ASN A 50 13.02 -6.94 -2.43
C ASN A 50 14.09 -7.22 -1.36
N HIS A 51 15.12 -6.38 -1.34
CA HIS A 51 16.11 -6.42 -0.27
C HIS A 51 15.49 -5.91 1.05
N PRO A 52 15.66 -6.62 2.19
CA PRO A 52 15.17 -6.19 3.48
C PRO A 52 16.07 -5.13 4.12
N HIS A 53 15.48 -4.09 4.71
CA HIS A 53 16.21 -3.03 5.40
C HIS A 53 15.99 -3.04 6.92
N VAL A 54 14.75 -3.26 7.35
CA VAL A 54 14.34 -3.15 8.75
C VAL A 54 13.26 -4.17 9.07
N PHE A 55 13.21 -4.63 10.32
CA PHE A 55 12.09 -5.40 10.84
C PHE A 55 11.63 -4.84 12.20
N SER A 56 10.34 -5.00 12.50
CA SER A 56 9.73 -4.65 13.79
C SER A 56 8.61 -5.62 14.10
N TYR A 57 8.22 -5.72 15.37
CA TYR A 57 6.91 -6.28 15.69
C TYR A 57 5.81 -5.32 15.23
N ALA A 58 4.70 -5.88 14.76
CA ALA A 58 3.47 -5.18 14.47
C ALA A 58 2.78 -4.75 15.78
N PRO A 59 1.71 -3.93 15.71
CA PRO A 59 0.94 -3.50 16.88
C PRO A 59 0.41 -4.63 17.78
N ASP A 60 0.21 -5.82 17.22
CA ASP A 60 -0.25 -7.00 17.96
C ASP A 60 0.84 -7.65 18.84
N GLY A 61 2.11 -7.23 18.67
CA GLY A 61 3.26 -7.74 19.42
C GLY A 61 3.70 -9.16 19.02
N GLU A 62 3.08 -9.78 18.02
CA GLU A 62 3.35 -11.16 17.61
C GLU A 62 3.76 -11.24 16.13
N THR A 63 3.11 -10.46 15.28
CA THR A 63 3.38 -10.41 13.85
C THR A 63 4.66 -9.63 13.60
N VAL A 64 5.50 -10.11 12.69
CA VAL A 64 6.71 -9.39 12.27
C VAL A 64 6.41 -8.62 11.00
N TRP A 65 6.73 -7.34 11.01
CA TRP A 65 6.78 -6.48 9.83
C TRP A 65 8.22 -6.32 9.33
N LEU A 66 8.36 -6.23 8.01
CA LEU A 66 9.62 -6.13 7.29
C LEU A 66 9.53 -5.00 6.26
N GLY A 67 10.36 -3.97 6.43
CA GLY A 67 10.52 -2.90 5.45
C GLY A 67 11.52 -3.27 4.36
N THR A 68 11.19 -2.93 3.12
CA THR A 68 11.95 -3.26 1.91
C THR A 68 11.92 -2.10 0.91
N HIS A 69 12.62 -2.23 -0.23
CA HIS A 69 12.53 -1.29 -1.35
C HIS A 69 11.12 -1.11 -1.93
N THR A 70 10.22 -2.06 -1.71
CA THR A 70 8.86 -2.00 -2.23
C THR A 70 7.86 -1.99 -1.10
N GLY A 71 8.11 -1.28 -0.01
CA GLY A 71 7.17 -1.14 1.10
C GLY A 71 7.31 -2.20 2.19
N VAL A 72 6.22 -2.41 2.93
CA VAL A 72 6.21 -3.23 4.15
C VAL A 72 5.52 -4.58 3.90
N TYR A 73 6.09 -5.62 4.48
CA TYR A 73 5.57 -6.99 4.43
C TYR A 73 5.38 -7.54 5.85
N GLU A 74 4.33 -8.30 6.08
CA GLU A 74 4.07 -9.03 7.32
C GLU A 74 4.28 -10.53 7.16
N TRP A 75 4.79 -11.17 8.21
CA TRP A 75 4.86 -12.63 8.28
C TRP A 75 3.51 -13.20 8.69
N LYS A 76 2.82 -13.84 7.75
CA LYS A 76 1.47 -14.39 7.96
C LYS A 76 1.26 -15.68 7.21
N ASP A 77 0.74 -16.70 7.89
CA ASP A 77 0.44 -18.02 7.31
C ASP A 77 1.64 -18.63 6.57
N THR A 78 2.81 -18.63 7.20
CA THR A 78 4.09 -19.19 6.69
C THR A 78 4.69 -18.48 5.47
N LYS A 79 4.20 -17.29 5.13
CA LYS A 79 4.69 -16.50 3.99
C LYS A 79 4.71 -15.01 4.32
N TRP A 80 5.57 -14.28 3.62
CA TRP A 80 5.56 -12.81 3.63
C TRP A 80 4.47 -12.28 2.71
N GLN A 81 3.64 -11.39 3.23
CA GLN A 81 2.52 -10.76 2.52
C GLN A 81 2.62 -9.25 2.67
N ARG A 82 2.37 -8.51 1.60
CA ARG A 82 2.40 -7.04 1.66
C ARG A 82 1.38 -6.53 2.67
N THR A 83 1.78 -5.55 3.46
CA THR A 83 0.94 -4.82 4.40
C THR A 83 1.16 -3.32 4.23
N LEU A 84 0.35 -2.50 4.88
CA LEU A 84 0.37 -1.03 4.76
C LEU A 84 0.37 -0.57 3.28
N PRO A 85 -0.72 -0.83 2.52
CA PRO A 85 -0.78 -0.55 1.08
C PRO A 85 -0.38 0.88 0.65
N PRO A 86 -0.65 1.94 1.43
CA PRO A 86 -0.17 3.30 1.11
C PRO A 86 1.36 3.41 0.97
N LEU A 87 2.13 2.49 1.56
CA LEU A 87 3.60 2.46 1.50
C LEU A 87 4.15 1.54 0.39
N SER A 88 3.29 1.01 -0.49
CA SER A 88 3.69 -0.04 -1.45
C SER A 88 4.77 0.34 -2.47
N GLN A 89 5.06 1.63 -2.63
CA GLN A 89 6.11 2.18 -3.51
C GLN A 89 7.24 2.86 -2.73
N ASP A 90 7.18 2.83 -1.40
CA ASP A 90 8.16 3.49 -0.55
C ASP A 90 9.32 2.54 -0.24
N ASP A 91 10.55 3.06 -0.32
CA ASP A 91 11.75 2.35 0.08
C ASP A 91 11.92 2.42 1.60
N VAL A 92 11.27 1.51 2.33
CA VAL A 92 11.14 1.59 3.78
C VAL A 92 12.40 1.07 4.47
N MET A 93 13.18 1.98 5.03
CA MET A 93 14.44 1.70 5.73
C MET A 93 14.34 1.84 7.25
N GLY A 94 13.31 2.53 7.75
CA GLY A 94 13.01 2.64 9.17
C GLY A 94 11.52 2.53 9.42
N LEU A 95 11.14 1.86 10.49
CA LEU A 95 9.76 1.65 10.92
C LEU A 95 9.74 1.56 12.44
N GLU A 96 8.98 2.42 13.10
CA GLU A 96 8.85 2.45 14.56
C GLU A 96 7.38 2.67 14.96
N ILE A 97 6.95 1.96 16.01
CA ILE A 97 5.58 2.00 16.53
C ILE A 97 5.61 2.60 17.93
N ASP A 98 4.72 3.55 18.22
CA ASP A 98 4.55 4.07 19.57
C ASP A 98 3.95 3.00 20.48
N ALA A 99 4.74 2.52 21.44
CA ALA A 99 4.31 1.49 22.39
C ALA A 99 3.15 1.92 23.29
N SER A 100 2.93 3.22 23.49
CA SER A 100 1.82 3.75 24.28
C SER A 100 0.53 3.92 23.48
N ASN A 101 0.65 4.06 22.15
CA ASN A 101 -0.47 4.13 21.23
C ASN A 101 -0.11 3.53 19.87
N PRO A 102 -0.35 2.23 19.65
CA PRO A 102 0.06 1.54 18.42
C PRO A 102 -0.61 2.05 17.12
N GLN A 103 -1.60 2.94 17.22
CA GLN A 103 -2.13 3.65 16.06
C GLN A 103 -1.13 4.67 15.48
N HIS A 104 -0.14 5.08 16.28
CA HIS A 104 0.90 6.00 15.87
C HIS A 104 2.13 5.23 15.40
N ILE A 105 2.45 5.37 14.11
CA ILE A 105 3.59 4.69 13.48
C ILE A 105 4.36 5.74 12.68
N MET A 106 5.68 5.67 12.74
CA MET A 106 6.59 6.48 11.93
C MET A 106 7.38 5.57 11.00
N VAL A 107 7.49 5.96 9.73
CA VAL A 107 8.32 5.27 8.75
C VAL A 107 9.25 6.26 8.06
N SER A 108 10.40 5.76 7.62
CA SER A 108 11.40 6.55 6.91
C SER A 108 12.08 5.73 5.84
N GLY A 109 12.68 6.43 4.89
CA GLY A 109 13.37 5.83 3.76
C GLY A 109 14.15 6.86 2.96
N HIS A 110 14.48 6.51 1.71
CA HIS A 110 15.18 7.42 0.81
C HIS A 110 14.34 8.68 0.53
N GLY A 111 14.72 9.79 1.17
CA GLY A 111 14.13 11.11 0.91
C GLY A 111 12.75 11.32 1.53
N PHE A 112 12.25 10.41 2.37
CA PHE A 112 10.96 10.61 3.04
C PHE A 112 10.98 10.24 4.52
N VAL A 113 10.11 10.94 5.26
CA VAL A 113 9.64 10.52 6.58
C VAL A 113 8.12 10.70 6.57
N LYS A 114 7.37 9.66 6.95
CA LYS A 114 5.91 9.69 7.03
C LYS A 114 5.46 9.18 8.39
N ARG A 115 4.33 9.71 8.86
CA ARG A 115 3.65 9.21 10.05
C ARG A 115 2.20 8.87 9.76
N THR A 116 1.65 8.00 10.58
CA THR A 116 0.22 7.71 10.67
C THR A 116 -0.22 7.88 12.12
N VAL A 117 -1.50 8.20 12.32
CA VAL A 117 -2.17 8.22 13.64
C VAL A 117 -3.39 7.31 13.68
N ASP A 118 -3.63 6.55 12.61
CA ASP A 118 -4.79 5.66 12.42
C ASP A 118 -4.38 4.20 12.15
N GLY A 119 -3.17 3.81 12.56
CA GLY A 119 -2.69 2.45 12.40
C GLY A 119 -2.26 2.10 10.97
N GLY A 120 -2.03 3.13 10.15
CA GLY A 120 -1.50 2.99 8.79
C GLY A 120 -2.55 2.99 7.69
N GLU A 121 -3.80 3.36 8.01
CA GLU A 121 -4.84 3.61 7.02
C GLU A 121 -4.52 4.84 6.16
N THR A 122 -4.06 5.92 6.82
CA THR A 122 -3.59 7.15 6.16
C THR A 122 -2.22 7.59 6.68
N TRP A 123 -1.48 8.29 5.83
CA TRP A 123 -0.11 8.71 6.10
C TRP A 123 0.07 10.17 5.71
N GLU A 124 0.81 10.91 6.53
CA GLU A 124 1.20 12.29 6.29
C GLU A 124 2.73 12.41 6.30
N THR A 125 3.25 13.31 5.48
CA THR A 125 4.69 13.63 5.45
C THR A 125 5.10 14.32 6.75
N ALA A 126 6.17 13.84 7.38
CA ALA A 126 6.73 14.33 8.62
C ALA A 126 8.19 14.80 8.43
N GLU A 127 8.42 15.62 7.40
CA GLU A 127 9.77 16.06 7.00
C GLU A 127 10.14 17.47 7.46
N ASN A 128 9.21 18.19 8.10
CA ASN A 128 9.47 19.56 8.53
C ASN A 128 10.65 19.62 9.51
N GLY A 129 11.69 20.39 9.15
CA GLY A 129 12.90 20.55 9.95
C GLY A 129 14.02 19.52 9.67
N LEU A 130 13.81 18.56 8.76
CA LEU A 130 14.88 17.66 8.32
C LEU A 130 15.81 18.34 7.31
N PRO A 131 17.12 18.01 7.31
CA PRO A 131 18.08 18.55 6.34
C PRO A 131 17.93 17.95 4.92
N ASN A 132 16.85 17.21 4.66
CA ASN A 132 16.58 16.46 3.44
C ASN A 132 15.97 17.31 2.30
N GLN A 133 15.61 18.56 2.59
CA GLN A 133 15.26 19.53 1.55
C GLN A 133 16.57 20.02 0.91
N PRO A 134 16.78 19.84 -0.41
CA PRO A 134 17.92 20.48 -1.07
C PRO A 134 17.81 21.98 -0.81
N LYS A 135 18.76 22.54 -0.05
CA LYS A 135 18.88 23.99 0.09
C LYS A 135 19.41 24.50 -1.25
N PRO A 136 18.59 25.21 -2.07
CA PRO A 136 19.01 25.60 -3.41
C PRO A 136 20.28 26.47 -3.41
N ASP A 137 20.53 27.13 -2.27
CA ASP A 137 21.61 28.11 -2.09
C ASP A 137 22.79 27.61 -1.26
N VAL A 138 22.81 26.33 -0.87
CA VAL A 138 23.96 25.73 -0.17
C VAL A 138 24.56 24.69 -1.10
N PRO A 139 25.80 24.89 -1.60
CA PRO A 139 26.51 23.88 -2.37
C PRO A 139 26.52 22.57 -1.58
N ASP A 140 26.16 21.48 -2.24
CA ASP A 140 26.16 20.16 -1.65
C ASP A 140 27.51 19.89 -0.97
N ALA A 141 27.50 19.28 0.23
CA ALA A 141 28.73 19.04 0.99
C ALA A 141 29.74 18.21 0.19
N HIS A 142 29.25 17.37 -0.72
CA HIS A 142 30.07 16.64 -1.69
C HIS A 142 30.91 17.56 -2.59
N GLN A 143 30.38 18.71 -3.03
CA GLN A 143 31.10 19.72 -3.82
C GLN A 143 32.19 20.43 -3.01
N LEU A 144 31.99 20.60 -1.69
CA LEU A 144 32.96 21.24 -0.81
C LEU A 144 34.20 20.35 -0.56
N THR A 145 34.04 19.03 -0.59
CA THR A 145 35.17 18.10 -0.41
C THR A 145 36.10 17.99 -1.63
N MET A 146 35.59 18.22 -2.84
CA MET A 146 36.40 18.15 -4.07
C MET A 146 37.33 19.36 -4.26
N ASN A 147 37.03 20.50 -3.66
CA ASN A 147 37.87 21.70 -3.76
C ASN A 147 39.07 21.73 -2.79
N LEU A 148 39.19 20.76 -1.87
CA LEU A 148 40.27 20.69 -0.88
C LEU A 148 41.45 19.79 -1.31
N LEU A 149 41.46 19.29 -2.54
CA LEU A 149 42.51 18.39 -3.07
C LEU A 149 43.47 19.07 -4.08
N TYR A 150 43.44 20.41 -4.20
CA TYR A 150 44.29 21.17 -5.12
C TYR A 150 45.18 22.22 -4.41
N TRP A 151 45.99 21.77 -3.48
CA TRP A 151 47.14 22.47 -2.90
C TRP A 151 48.27 21.49 -2.66
#